data_AF-A0A2N9LRU6-F1
#
_entry.id   AF-A0A2N9LRU6-F1
#
_cell.length_a   1.000
_cell.length_b   1.000
_cell.length_c   1.000
_cell.angle_alpha   90.00
_cell.angle_beta   90.00
_cell.angle_gamma   90.00
#
_symmetry.space_group_name_H-M   'P 1'
#
loop_
_entity.id
_entity.type
_entity.pdbx_description
1 polymer ?
#
loop_
_entity_poly.entity_id
_entity_poly.type
_entity_poly.pdbx_seq_one_letter_code
_entity_poly.pdbx_strand_id
1 'polypeptide(L)'
;MSVLIQYTGFQLKARGRDYLYRVVGVRSEDREFTLTISNRSFEERHIPYQDGAALCYQKLQKELLGETADVPLQHHLTISDQDVDEYLAKYRPARKRSW
;
A
#
# COMPACT_ATOMS: atom_id res chain seq x y z
N MET A 1 14.27 6.15 -12.92
CA MET A 1 15.01 5.44 -11.86
C MET A 1 14.40 4.05 -11.74
N SER A 2 15.20 2.99 -11.86
CA SER A 2 14.71 1.63 -11.58
C SER A 2 14.83 1.38 -10.08
N VAL A 3 13.69 1.31 -9.39
CA VAL A 3 13.61 0.99 -7.96
C VAL A 3 12.98 -0.38 -7.85
N LEU A 4 13.63 -1.29 -7.13
CA LEU A 4 13.07 -2.62 -6.86
C LEU A 4 12.33 -2.59 -5.53
N ILE A 5 11.02 -2.88 -5.56
CA ILE A 5 10.20 -2.99 -4.37
C ILE A 5 9.97 -4.48 -4.08
N GLN A 6 10.41 -4.94 -2.92
CA GLN A 6 10.30 -6.33 -2.47
C GLN A 6 9.31 -6.40 -1.32
N TYR A 7 8.34 -7.29 -1.43
CA TYR A 7 7.45 -7.61 -0.32
C TYR A 7 8.14 -8.59 0.64
N THR A 8 8.27 -8.22 1.92
CA THR A 8 8.98 -9.05 2.91
C THR A 8 8.03 -9.79 3.86
N GLY A 9 6.76 -9.39 3.93
CA GLY A 9 5.74 -10.10 4.67
C GLY A 9 4.70 -9.17 5.30
N PHE A 10 3.92 -9.72 6.23
CA PHE A 10 2.96 -8.94 7.01
C PHE A 10 2.98 -9.33 8.47
N GLN A 11 2.50 -8.43 9.32
CA GLN A 11 2.30 -8.64 10.74
C GLN A 11 0.88 -8.24 11.14
N LEU A 12 0.23 -9.09 11.95
CA LEU A 12 -1.04 -8.74 12.59
C LEU A 12 -0.76 -7.86 13.80
N LYS A 13 -1.48 -6.75 13.92
CA LYS A 13 -1.43 -5.82 15.05
C LYS A 13 -2.84 -5.58 15.58
N ALA A 14 -2.94 -5.07 16.81
CA ALA A 14 -4.24 -4.74 17.41
C ALA A 14 -5.06 -3.74 16.56
N ARG A 15 -4.39 -2.80 15.88
CA ARG A 15 -5.02 -1.73 15.10
C ARG A 15 -5.28 -2.08 13.63
N GLY A 16 -4.73 -3.18 13.13
CA GLY A 16 -4.68 -3.44 11.69
C GLY A 16 -3.66 -4.48 11.28
N ARG A 17 -3.36 -4.52 9.99
CA ARG A 17 -2.30 -5.34 9.41
C ARG A 17 -1.20 -4.44 8.86
N ASP A 18 0.03 -4.73 9.27
CA ASP A 18 1.21 -4.07 8.76
C ASP A 18 1.79 -4.91 7.62
N TYR A 19 2.06 -4.28 6.49
CA TYR A 19 2.70 -4.89 5.32
C TYR A 19 4.09 -4.28 5.17
N LEU A 20 5.10 -5.15 5.08
CA LEU A 20 6.50 -4.76 5.10
C LEU A 20 7.09 -4.88 3.69
N TYR A 21 7.86 -3.87 3.32
CA TYR A 21 8.53 -3.79 2.03
C TYR A 21 9.98 -3.34 2.20
N ARG A 22 10.85 -3.87 1.34
CA ARG A 22 12.21 -3.37 1.15
C ARG A 22 12.31 -2.71 -0.22
N VAL A 23 12.85 -1.51 -0.25
CA VAL A 23 13.05 -0.72 -1.46
C VAL A 23 14.55 -0.65 -1.70
N VAL A 24 14.99 -1.28 -2.79
CA VAL A 24 16.39 -1.37 -3.20
C VAL A 24 16.63 -0.38 -4.33
N GLY A 25 17.50 0.61 -4.10
CA GLY A 25 17.89 1.61 -5.07
C GLY A 25 19.23 1.29 -5.73
N VAL A 26 19.42 1.69 -7.00
CA VAL A 26 20.69 1.49 -7.72
C VAL A 26 21.85 2.32 -7.14
N ARG A 27 21.55 3.36 -6.35
CA ARG A 27 22.55 4.31 -5.78
C ARG A 27 22.21 4.82 -4.37
N SER A 28 21.16 4.26 -3.74
CA SER A 28 20.71 4.68 -2.41
C SER A 28 20.75 3.47 -1.48
N GLU A 29 20.88 3.72 -0.18
CA GLU A 29 20.72 2.67 0.82
C GLU A 29 19.35 2.00 0.70
N ASP A 30 19.33 0.72 1.04
CA ASP A 30 18.08 -0.03 1.10
C ASP A 30 17.20 0.53 2.20
N ARG A 31 15.95 0.80 1.85
CA ARG A 31 14.97 1.38 2.78
C ARG A 31 13.88 0.38 3.10
N GLU A 32 13.53 0.29 4.36
CA GLU A 32 12.42 -0.52 4.82
C GLU A 32 11.19 0.35 5.02
N PHE A 33 10.05 -0.15 4.56
CA PHE A 33 8.76 0.53 4.66
C PHE A 33 7.73 -0.38 5.30
N THR A 34 6.90 0.23 6.14
CA THR A 34 5.74 -0.40 6.77
C THR A 34 4.49 0.34 6.33
N LEU A 35 3.53 -0.38 5.77
CA LEU A 35 2.21 0.15 5.41
C LEU A 35 1.14 -0.51 6.26
N THR A 36 0.37 0.29 6.99
CA THR A 36 -0.72 -0.21 7.84
C THR A 36 -2.07 -0.07 7.13
N ILE A 37 -2.81 -1.17 7.02
CA ILE A 37 -4.25 -1.14 6.75
C ILE A 37 -4.98 -1.33 8.07
N SER A 38 -5.87 -0.40 8.41
CA SER A 38 -6.65 -0.49 9.65
C SER A 38 -7.67 -1.64 9.59
N ASN A 39 -8.02 -2.23 10.74
CA ASN A 39 -9.09 -3.23 10.81
C ASN A 39 -10.42 -2.68 10.28
N ARG A 40 -10.70 -1.41 10.59
CA ARG A 40 -11.86 -0.68 10.11
C ARG A 40 -11.95 -0.68 8.58
N SER A 41 -10.84 -0.50 7.87
CA SER A 41 -10.82 -0.51 6.40
C SER A 41 -11.19 -1.89 5.83
N PHE A 42 -10.81 -2.99 6.50
CA PHE A 42 -11.23 -4.32 6.10
C PHE A 42 -12.71 -4.57 6.36
N GLU A 43 -13.22 -4.11 7.50
CA GLU A 43 -14.62 -4.29 7.93
C GLU A 43 -15.59 -3.43 7.11
N GLU A 44 -15.34 -2.12 6.99
CA GLU A 44 -16.28 -1.17 6.39
C GLU A 44 -16.23 -1.15 4.87
N ARG A 45 -15.04 -1.29 4.27
CA ARG A 45 -14.85 -1.18 2.81
C ARG A 45 -14.76 -2.53 2.12
N HIS A 46 -14.99 -3.63 2.85
CA HIS A 46 -14.96 -5.01 2.36
C HIS A 46 -13.70 -5.33 1.53
N ILE A 47 -12.56 -4.74 1.87
CA ILE A 47 -11.30 -5.09 1.23
C ILE A 47 -10.99 -6.53 1.63
N PRO A 48 -10.75 -7.43 0.68
CA PRO A 48 -10.30 -8.75 1.06
C PRO A 48 -8.86 -8.70 1.56
N TYR A 49 -8.60 -9.51 2.57
CA TYR A 49 -7.25 -9.62 3.13
C TYR A 49 -6.19 -10.00 2.10
N GLN A 50 -6.56 -10.77 1.07
CA GLN A 50 -5.64 -11.14 -0.01
C GLN A 50 -5.19 -9.97 -0.89
N ASP A 51 -5.96 -8.87 -0.92
CA ASP A 51 -5.62 -7.70 -1.74
C ASP A 51 -4.71 -6.71 -0.98
N GLY A 52 -4.56 -6.86 0.33
CA GLY A 52 -3.87 -5.88 1.17
C GLY A 52 -2.42 -5.61 0.74
N ALA A 53 -1.67 -6.66 0.37
CA ALA A 53 -0.31 -6.52 -0.11
C ALA A 53 -0.24 -5.79 -1.48
N ALA A 54 -1.21 -6.01 -2.36
CA ALA A 54 -1.25 -5.34 -3.66
C ALA A 54 -1.63 -3.86 -3.51
N LEU A 55 -2.59 -3.56 -2.63
CA LEU A 55 -2.98 -2.20 -2.28
C LEU A 55 -1.81 -1.40 -1.69
N CYS A 56 -1.12 -1.97 -0.70
CA CYS A 56 0.04 -1.33 -0.09
C CYS A 56 1.18 -1.14 -1.08
N TYR A 57 1.43 -2.13 -1.95
CA TYR A 57 2.44 -2.00 -3.01
C TYR A 57 2.13 -0.83 -3.95
N GLN A 58 0.88 -0.70 -4.40
CA GLN A 58 0.49 0.40 -5.28
C GLN A 58 0.66 1.77 -4.62
N LYS A 59 0.28 1.89 -3.33
CA LYS A 59 0.48 3.13 -2.59
C LYS A 59 1.98 3.45 -2.48
N LEU A 60 2.79 2.49 -2.04
CA LEU A 60 4.24 2.69 -1.91
C LEU A 60 4.88 3.11 -3.24
N GLN A 61 4.47 2.52 -4.36
CA GLN A 61 4.95 2.92 -5.68
C GLN A 61 4.58 4.37 -6.02
N LYS A 62 3.33 4.80 -5.75
CA LYS A 62 2.86 6.18 -5.99
C LYS A 62 3.66 7.18 -5.15
N GLU A 63 3.85 6.88 -3.87
CA GLU A 63 4.59 7.73 -2.93
C GLU A 63 6.08 7.83 -3.31
N LEU A 64 6.73 6.72 -3.69
CA LEU A 64 8.11 6.72 -4.17
C LEU A 64 8.30 7.53 -5.47
N LEU A 65 7.29 7.55 -6.35
CA LEU A 65 7.30 8.38 -7.56
C LEU A 65 7.10 9.87 -7.27
N GLY A 66 6.41 10.19 -6.16
CA GLY A 66 6.18 11.56 -5.70
C GLY A 66 7.26 12.10 -4.77
N GLU A 67 8.17 11.24 -4.29
CA GLU A 67 9.25 11.63 -3.39
C GLU A 67 10.20 12.63 -4.05
N THR A 68 10.49 13.73 -3.34
CA THR A 68 11.47 14.75 -3.73
C THR A 68 12.49 14.93 -2.62
N ALA A 69 13.61 15.60 -2.92
CA ALA A 69 14.65 15.85 -1.92
C ALA A 69 14.13 16.68 -0.72
N ASP A 70 13.14 17.54 -0.95
CA ASP A 70 12.55 18.41 0.07
C ASP A 70 11.48 17.71 0.91
N VAL A 71 10.88 16.64 0.38
CA VAL A 71 9.83 15.87 1.05
C VAL A 71 10.19 14.39 1.00
N PRO A 72 11.07 13.92 1.91
CA PRO A 72 11.45 12.53 1.97
C PRO A 72 10.26 11.68 2.40
N LEU A 73 10.14 10.51 1.78
CA LEU A 73 9.05 9.60 2.08
C LEU A 73 9.24 8.97 3.46
N GLN A 74 8.19 9.02 4.27
CA GLN A 74 8.16 8.39 5.58
C GLN A 74 8.22 6.86 5.45
N HIS A 75 9.01 6.22 6.31
CA HIS A 75 9.11 4.76 6.35
C HIS A 75 7.81 4.08 6.85
N HIS A 76 6.95 4.80 7.57
CA HIS A 76 5.63 4.31 7.97
C HIS A 76 4.55 5.07 7.22
N LEU A 77 3.71 4.36 6.47
CA LEU A 77 2.53 4.92 5.81
C LEU A 77 1.26 4.22 6.32
N THR A 78 0.16 4.96 6.33
CA THR A 78 -1.17 4.38 6.60
C THR A 78 -1.98 4.41 5.31
N ILE A 79 -2.68 3.32 5.03
CA ILE A 79 -3.65 3.27 3.93
C ILE A 79 -4.86 4.10 4.33
N SER A 80 -5.12 5.14 3.57
CA SER A 80 -6.30 5.98 3.73
C SER A 80 -7.50 5.35 3.04
N ASP A 81 -8.68 5.80 3.43
CA ASP A 81 -9.93 5.44 2.79
C ASP A 81 -9.95 5.75 1.28
N GLN A 82 -9.32 6.84 0.86
CA GLN A 82 -9.21 7.19 -0.55
C GLN A 82 -8.33 6.18 -1.31
N ASP A 83 -7.22 5.71 -0.72
CA ASP A 83 -6.37 4.71 -1.35
C ASP A 83 -7.13 3.41 -1.62
N VAL A 84 -8.01 3.04 -0.68
CA VAL A 84 -8.89 1.88 -0.80
C VAL A 84 -9.87 2.06 -1.96
N ASP A 85 -10.56 3.20 -1.99
CA ASP A 85 -11.59 3.48 -3.00
C ASP A 85 -10.96 3.52 -4.41
N GLU A 86 -9.78 4.15 -4.56
CA GLU A 86 -9.01 4.16 -5.81
C GLU A 86 -8.63 2.74 -6.27
N TYR A 87 -8.21 1.87 -5.34
CA TYR A 87 -7.85 0.49 -5.65
C TYR A 87 -9.06 -0.35 -6.06
N LEU A 88 -10.15 -0.28 -5.30
CA LEU A 88 -11.37 -1.04 -5.59
C LEU A 88 -12.00 -0.61 -6.92
N ALA A 89 -12.03 0.69 -7.22
CA ALA A 89 -12.52 1.19 -8.51
C ALA A 89 -11.74 0.60 -9.69
N LYS A 90 -10.43 0.37 -9.52
CA LYS A 90 -9.54 -0.13 -10.56
C LYS A 90 -9.59 -1.65 -10.75
N TYR A 91 -9.56 -2.43 -9.66
CA TYR A 91 -9.43 -3.89 -9.73
C TYR A 91 -10.70 -4.66 -9.35
N ARG A 92 -11.69 -3.99 -8.78
CA ARG A 92 -12.98 -4.54 -8.37
C ARG A 92 -14.13 -3.66 -8.87
N PRO A 93 -14.18 -3.29 -10.16
CA PRO A 93 -15.26 -2.43 -10.63
C PRO A 93 -16.61 -3.13 -10.39
N ALA A 94 -17.56 -2.40 -9.82
CA ALA A 94 -18.90 -2.92 -9.60
C ALA A 94 -19.46 -3.43 -10.94
N ARG A 95 -19.82 -4.71 -11.00
CA ARG A 95 -20.50 -5.26 -12.18
C ARG A 95 -21.78 -4.46 -12.39
N LYS A 96 -21.86 -3.70 -13.50
CA LYS A 96 -23.13 -3.13 -13.95
C LYS A 96 -24.07 -4.30 -14.19
N ARG A 97 -25.13 -4.40 -13.38
CA ARG A 97 -26.22 -5.34 -13.65
C ARG A 97 -26.92 -4.82 -14.91
N SER A 98 -26.63 -5.42 -16.05
CA SER A 98 -27.47 -5.28 -17.24
C SER A 98 -28.75 -6.06 -16.97
N TRP A 99 -29.88 -5.36 -16.94
CA TRP A 99 -31.21 -5.95 -16.99
C TRP A 99 -31.59 -6.19 -18.44
#